data_AF-A0A352ARJ0-F1
#
_entry.id   AF-A0A352ARJ0-F1
#
_cell.length_a   1.000
_cell.length_b   1.000
_cell.length_c   1.000
_cell.angle_alpha   90.00
_cell.angle_beta   90.00
_cell.angle_gamma   90.00
#
_symmetry.space_group_name_H-M   'P 1'
#
loop_
_entity.id
_entity.type
_entity.pdbx_description
1 polymer ?
#
loop_
_entity_poly.entity_id
_entity_poly.type
_entity_poly.pdbx_seq_one_letter_code
_entity_poly.pdbx_strand_id
1 'polypeptide(L)'
;MDVKKFKVALDRVNELHKQREYDSAIKLVQELIACSPYSVDLLVKYAKLIQLLDKDSSEFSPLEAAPRILKLAHLISPDSIKPCIELGYFEYAVNDSPFQAMQYFQMAQEKAESSLKEVLIGQIKCYIDINNISQASEVLERAKLFFPDDIDIKMIEAELE
;
A
#
# COMPACT_ATOMS: atom_id res chain seq x y z
N MET A 1 11.81 -5.02 -20.56
CA MET A 1 11.18 -3.76 -21.05
C MET A 1 12.00 -2.58 -20.57
N ASP A 2 12.22 -1.55 -21.40
CA ASP A 2 12.90 -0.30 -20.99
C ASP A 2 12.02 0.49 -19.99
N VAL A 3 12.63 1.12 -18.98
CA VAL A 3 11.98 1.97 -17.96
C VAL A 3 11.06 3.02 -18.58
N LYS A 4 11.46 3.66 -19.68
CA LYS A 4 10.60 4.64 -20.36
C LYS A 4 9.33 4.00 -20.92
N LYS A 5 9.47 2.83 -21.54
CA LYS A 5 8.34 2.06 -22.09
C LYS A 5 7.44 1.55 -20.97
N PHE A 6 8.03 1.10 -19.86
CA PHE A 6 7.29 0.66 -18.67
C PHE A 6 6.42 1.79 -18.11
N LYS A 7 6.98 3.00 -17.96
CA LYS A 7 6.24 4.17 -17.47
C LYS A 7 5.07 4.53 -18.39
N VAL A 8 5.31 4.62 -19.69
CA VAL A 8 4.25 4.90 -20.68
C VAL A 8 3.14 3.86 -20.62
N ALA A 9 3.49 2.58 -20.53
CA ALA A 9 2.50 1.51 -20.38
C ALA A 9 1.71 1.64 -19.07
N LEU A 10 2.35 1.94 -17.95
CA LEU A 10 1.67 2.12 -16.66
C LEU A 10 0.71 3.32 -16.68
N ASP A 11 1.11 4.44 -17.28
CA ASP A 11 0.27 5.62 -17.48
C ASP A 11 -0.95 5.25 -18.36
N ARG A 12 -0.74 4.47 -19.41
CA ARG A 12 -1.84 3.97 -20.25
C ARG A 12 -2.81 3.07 -19.49
N VAL A 13 -2.35 2.19 -18.59
CA VAL A 13 -3.26 1.42 -17.72
C VAL A 13 -4.10 2.37 -16.85
N ASN A 14 -3.53 3.46 -16.34
CA ASN A 14 -4.28 4.45 -15.55
C ASN A 14 -5.37 5.16 -16.37
N GLU A 15 -5.06 5.53 -17.61
CA GLU A 15 -6.05 6.12 -18.54
C GLU A 15 -7.19 5.15 -18.84
N LEU A 16 -6.87 3.90 -19.21
CA LEU A 16 -7.85 2.86 -19.51
C LEU A 16 -8.78 2.59 -18.31
N HIS A 17 -8.22 2.56 -17.10
CA HIS A 17 -9.01 2.46 -15.87
C HIS A 17 -10.00 3.64 -15.73
N LYS A 18 -9.54 4.89 -15.93
CA LYS A 18 -10.43 6.07 -15.86
C LYS A 18 -11.53 6.03 -16.93
N GLN A 19 -11.23 5.46 -18.10
CA GLN A 19 -12.16 5.28 -19.22
C GLN A 19 -13.09 4.08 -19.05
N ARG A 20 -12.94 3.28 -17.98
CA ARG A 20 -13.65 2.01 -17.73
C ARG A 20 -13.41 0.95 -18.79
N GLU A 21 -12.30 1.04 -19.53
CA GLU A 21 -11.86 0.02 -20.47
C GLU A 21 -11.08 -1.08 -19.72
N TYR A 22 -11.76 -1.82 -18.85
CA TYR A 22 -11.12 -2.74 -17.90
C TYR A 22 -10.42 -3.92 -18.60
N ASP A 23 -11.00 -4.49 -19.65
CA ASP A 23 -10.36 -5.58 -20.42
C ASP A 23 -9.02 -5.16 -21.01
N SER A 24 -8.99 -3.97 -21.64
CA SER A 24 -7.77 -3.36 -22.19
C SER A 24 -6.75 -3.08 -21.08
N ALA A 25 -7.20 -2.53 -19.95
CA ALA A 25 -6.35 -2.23 -18.81
C ALA A 25 -5.71 -3.50 -18.24
N ILE A 26 -6.47 -4.59 -18.15
CA ILE A 26 -6.02 -5.89 -17.64
C ILE A 26 -4.96 -6.51 -18.54
N LYS A 27 -5.20 -6.59 -19.84
CA LYS A 27 -4.22 -7.13 -20.79
C LYS A 27 -2.89 -6.41 -20.67
N LEU A 28 -2.92 -5.08 -20.64
CA LEU A 28 -1.73 -4.27 -20.51
C LEU A 28 -1.05 -4.46 -19.14
N VAL A 29 -1.81 -4.56 -18.05
CA VAL A 29 -1.22 -4.83 -16.72
C VAL A 29 -0.60 -6.22 -16.64
N GLN A 30 -1.16 -7.23 -17.30
CA GLN A 30 -0.60 -8.58 -17.38
C GLN A 30 0.74 -8.59 -18.14
N GLU A 31 0.85 -7.83 -19.23
CA GLU A 31 2.12 -7.62 -19.94
C GLU A 31 3.17 -6.96 -19.04
N LEU A 32 2.76 -5.96 -18.23
CA LEU A 32 3.63 -5.32 -17.24
C LEU A 32 4.08 -6.32 -16.16
N ILE A 33 3.17 -7.17 -15.66
CA ILE A 33 3.49 -8.22 -14.67
C ILE A 33 4.44 -9.25 -15.26
N ALA A 34 4.27 -9.66 -16.52
CA ALA A 34 5.20 -10.58 -17.17
C ALA A 34 6.64 -10.02 -17.21
N CYS A 35 6.79 -8.69 -17.27
CA CYS A 35 8.09 -8.02 -17.17
C CYS A 35 8.58 -7.82 -15.73
N SER A 36 7.69 -7.78 -14.74
CA SER A 36 7.99 -7.53 -13.33
C SER A 36 7.04 -8.32 -12.42
N PRO A 37 7.24 -9.65 -12.32
CA PRO A 37 6.24 -10.55 -11.72
C PRO A 37 6.07 -10.37 -10.21
N TYR A 38 7.05 -9.74 -9.56
CA TYR A 38 7.04 -9.48 -8.12
C TYR A 38 6.72 -8.02 -7.77
N SER A 39 6.25 -7.22 -8.72
CA SER A 39 5.81 -5.86 -8.43
C SER A 39 4.48 -5.88 -7.68
N VAL A 40 4.54 -5.62 -6.38
CA VAL A 40 3.37 -5.53 -5.48
C VAL A 40 2.34 -4.55 -6.01
N ASP A 41 2.78 -3.38 -6.49
CA ASP A 41 1.89 -2.37 -7.06
C ASP A 41 1.15 -2.85 -8.30
N LEU A 42 1.81 -3.59 -9.20
CA LEU A 42 1.15 -4.17 -10.36
C LEU A 42 0.17 -5.27 -9.97
N LEU A 43 0.53 -6.13 -9.02
CA LEU A 43 -0.35 -7.19 -8.52
C LEU A 43 -1.61 -6.61 -7.87
N VAL A 44 -1.45 -5.60 -7.02
CA VAL A 44 -2.57 -4.87 -6.41
C VAL A 44 -3.44 -4.23 -7.49
N LYS A 45 -2.82 -3.55 -8.47
CA LYS A 45 -3.56 -2.90 -9.56
C LYS A 45 -4.33 -3.91 -10.41
N TYR A 46 -3.74 -5.06 -10.68
CA TYR A 46 -4.38 -6.15 -11.40
C TYR A 46 -5.58 -6.69 -10.63
N ALA A 47 -5.42 -6.97 -9.33
CA ALA A 47 -6.51 -7.42 -8.48
C ALA A 47 -7.69 -6.44 -8.41
N LYS A 48 -7.43 -5.14 -8.43
CA LYS A 48 -8.49 -4.11 -8.49
C LYS A 48 -9.22 -4.11 -9.82
N LEU A 49 -8.48 -4.21 -10.94
CA LEU A 49 -9.08 -4.19 -12.27
C LEU A 49 -9.97 -5.40 -12.52
N ILE A 50 -9.55 -6.60 -12.10
CA ILE A 50 -10.37 -7.80 -12.28
C ILE A 50 -11.67 -7.72 -11.46
N GLN A 51 -11.66 -7.15 -10.26
CA GLN A 51 -12.89 -6.95 -9.47
C GLN A 51 -13.93 -6.05 -10.15
N LEU A 52 -13.50 -5.25 -11.13
CA LEU A 52 -14.38 -4.36 -11.91
C LEU A 52 -14.88 -5.00 -13.22
N LEU A 53 -14.43 -6.21 -13.56
CA LEU A 53 -14.97 -6.95 -14.69
C LEU A 53 -16.37 -7.46 -14.40
N ASP A 54 -17.23 -7.40 -15.41
CA ASP A 54 -18.49 -8.12 -15.39
C ASP A 54 -18.23 -9.64 -15.33
N LYS A 55 -19.02 -10.36 -14.52
CA LYS A 55 -18.81 -11.78 -14.21
C LYS A 55 -18.82 -12.70 -15.45
N ASP A 56 -19.32 -12.22 -16.58
CA ASP A 56 -19.49 -13.01 -17.81
C ASP A 56 -18.28 -12.92 -18.76
N SER A 57 -17.25 -12.11 -18.48
CA SER A 57 -16.16 -11.84 -19.43
C SER A 57 -14.85 -12.61 -19.20
N SER A 58 -14.73 -13.43 -18.13
CA SER A 58 -13.46 -14.09 -17.77
C SER A 58 -13.57 -15.60 -17.49
N GLU A 59 -12.55 -16.36 -17.92
CA GLU A 59 -12.41 -17.82 -17.65
C GLU A 59 -12.31 -18.17 -16.16
N PHE A 60 -11.95 -17.21 -15.31
CA PHE A 60 -11.95 -17.34 -13.85
C PHE A 60 -12.90 -16.32 -13.26
N SER A 61 -13.66 -16.72 -12.22
CA SER A 61 -14.47 -15.78 -11.46
C SER A 61 -13.56 -14.69 -10.89
N PRO A 62 -13.78 -13.40 -11.20
CA PRO A 62 -12.99 -12.31 -10.63
C PRO A 62 -12.94 -12.34 -9.10
N LEU A 63 -13.97 -12.92 -8.48
CA LEU A 63 -14.11 -13.09 -7.04
C LEU A 63 -13.11 -14.10 -6.46
N GLU A 64 -12.61 -15.05 -7.26
CA GLU A 64 -11.62 -16.03 -6.79
C GLU A 64 -10.18 -15.56 -7.08
N ALA A 65 -9.98 -14.88 -8.20
CA ALA A 65 -8.65 -14.46 -8.65
C ALA A 65 -8.09 -13.29 -7.82
N ALA A 66 -8.92 -12.27 -7.54
CA ALA A 66 -8.51 -11.07 -6.80
C ALA A 66 -7.89 -11.35 -5.41
N PRO A 67 -8.55 -12.08 -4.50
CA PRO A 67 -7.99 -12.34 -3.19
C PRO A 67 -6.71 -13.18 -3.25
N ARG A 68 -6.57 -14.09 -4.24
CA ARG A 68 -5.33 -14.88 -4.42
C ARG A 68 -4.16 -14.00 -4.83
N ILE A 69 -4.37 -13.07 -5.77
CA ILE A 69 -3.34 -12.13 -6.22
C ILE A 69 -2.94 -11.18 -5.10
N LEU A 70 -3.90 -10.68 -4.32
CA LEU A 70 -3.62 -9.80 -3.18
C LEU A 70 -2.85 -10.54 -2.07
N LYS A 71 -3.21 -11.79 -1.76
CA LYS A 71 -2.45 -12.62 -0.82
C LYS A 71 -1.02 -12.88 -1.30
N LEU A 72 -0.82 -13.10 -2.61
CA LEU A 72 0.52 -13.20 -3.20
C LEU A 72 1.29 -11.87 -3.05
N ALA A 73 0.66 -10.74 -3.33
CA ALA A 73 1.27 -9.42 -3.17
C ALA A 73 1.70 -9.16 -1.71
N HIS A 74 0.88 -9.56 -0.75
CA HIS A 74 1.21 -9.51 0.68
C HIS A 74 2.38 -10.44 1.04
N LEU A 75 2.43 -11.66 0.48
CA LEU A 75 3.55 -12.58 0.71
C LEU A 75 4.88 -12.03 0.17
N ILE A 76 4.85 -11.37 -0.99
CA ILE A 76 6.04 -10.77 -1.62
C ILE A 76 6.56 -9.58 -0.80
N SER A 77 5.67 -8.75 -0.26
CA SER A 77 6.03 -7.62 0.58
C SER A 77 5.09 -7.56 1.79
N PRO A 78 5.45 -8.27 2.87
CA PRO A 78 4.65 -8.30 4.09
C PRO A 78 4.44 -6.92 4.70
N ASP A 79 5.40 -6.00 4.54
CA ASP A 79 5.33 -4.64 5.06
C ASP A 79 4.50 -3.69 4.18
N SER A 80 4.12 -4.12 2.97
CA SER A 80 3.23 -3.32 2.14
C SER A 80 1.83 -3.27 2.72
N ILE A 81 1.34 -2.05 2.91
CA ILE A 81 0.00 -1.77 3.45
C ILE A 81 -1.08 -2.02 2.39
N LYS A 82 -0.77 -1.77 1.10
CA LYS A 82 -1.75 -1.76 0.00
C LYS A 82 -2.51 -3.07 -0.16
N PRO A 83 -1.86 -4.27 -0.16
CA PRO A 83 -2.58 -5.53 -0.26
C PRO A 83 -3.59 -5.74 0.88
N CYS A 84 -3.23 -5.36 2.11
CA CYS A 84 -4.13 -5.46 3.27
C CYS A 84 -5.35 -4.57 3.11
N ILE A 85 -5.18 -3.31 2.68
CA ILE A 85 -6.31 -2.40 2.43
C ILE A 85 -7.27 -2.99 1.39
N GLU A 86 -6.75 -3.48 0.26
CA GLU A 86 -7.60 -4.01 -0.81
C GLU A 86 -8.25 -5.36 -0.42
N LEU A 87 -7.59 -6.19 0.39
CA LEU A 87 -8.21 -7.39 0.98
C LEU A 87 -9.34 -6.99 1.95
N GLY A 88 -9.15 -5.95 2.75
CA GLY A 88 -10.19 -5.42 3.63
C GLY A 88 -11.43 -4.98 2.85
N TYR A 89 -11.25 -4.21 1.78
CA TYR A 89 -12.37 -3.83 0.90
C TYR A 89 -13.00 -5.01 0.18
N PHE A 90 -12.21 -6.00 -0.24
CA PHE A 90 -12.74 -7.22 -0.84
C PHE A 90 -13.64 -7.97 0.16
N GLU A 91 -13.16 -8.22 1.38
CA GLU A 91 -13.98 -8.89 2.41
C GLU A 91 -15.25 -8.10 2.74
N TYR A 92 -15.17 -6.77 2.81
CA TYR A 92 -16.31 -5.92 3.14
C TYR A 92 -17.34 -5.85 2.00
N ALA A 93 -16.91 -5.55 0.78
CA ALA A 93 -17.82 -5.25 -0.33
C ALA A 93 -18.22 -6.47 -1.16
N VAL A 94 -17.37 -7.51 -1.20
CA VAL A 94 -17.61 -8.71 -2.03
C VAL A 94 -18.14 -9.87 -1.19
N ASN A 95 -17.51 -10.14 -0.05
CA ASN A 95 -17.88 -11.26 0.82
C ASN A 95 -18.89 -10.88 1.90
N ASP A 96 -19.25 -9.60 2.03
CA ASP A 96 -20.12 -9.07 3.09
C ASP A 96 -19.67 -9.51 4.51
N SER A 97 -18.34 -9.50 4.70
CA SER A 97 -17.66 -10.03 5.88
C SER A 97 -16.91 -8.92 6.61
N PRO A 98 -17.63 -8.01 7.32
CA PRO A 98 -17.00 -6.89 8.02
C PRO A 98 -16.01 -7.33 9.10
N PHE A 99 -16.22 -8.50 9.70
CA PHE A 99 -15.28 -9.04 10.69
C PHE A 99 -13.91 -9.38 10.08
N GLN A 100 -13.88 -10.07 8.93
CA GLN A 100 -12.61 -10.36 8.24
C GLN A 100 -12.01 -9.09 7.64
N ALA A 101 -12.84 -8.19 7.11
CA ALA A 101 -12.38 -6.90 6.62
C ALA A 101 -11.63 -6.11 7.70
N MET A 102 -12.17 -6.08 8.92
CA MET A 102 -11.56 -5.38 10.05
C MET A 102 -10.18 -5.93 10.40
N GLN A 103 -9.96 -7.24 10.31
CA GLN A 103 -8.64 -7.85 10.54
C GLN A 103 -7.61 -7.31 9.55
N TYR A 104 -7.95 -7.23 8.27
CA TYR A 104 -7.05 -6.69 7.26
C TYR A 104 -6.82 -5.18 7.41
N PHE A 105 -7.85 -4.41 7.74
CA PHE A 105 -7.69 -2.98 8.01
C PHE A 105 -6.83 -2.71 9.25
N GLN A 106 -6.97 -3.52 10.30
CA GLN A 106 -6.11 -3.44 11.48
C GLN A 106 -4.65 -3.76 11.11
N MET A 107 -4.40 -4.83 10.35
CA MET A 107 -3.05 -5.14 9.86
C MET A 107 -2.44 -3.99 9.03
N ALA A 108 -3.25 -3.35 8.18
CA ALA A 108 -2.84 -2.19 7.41
C ALA A 108 -2.50 -1.00 8.30
N GLN A 109 -3.32 -0.74 9.32
CA GLN A 109 -3.13 0.33 10.29
C GLN A 109 -1.84 0.14 11.09
N GLU A 110 -1.62 -1.04 11.68
CA GLU A 110 -0.43 -1.36 12.47
C GLU A 110 0.87 -1.13 11.66
N LYS A 111 0.85 -1.50 10.37
CA LYS A 111 1.97 -1.27 9.44
C LYS A 111 2.16 0.21 9.15
N ALA A 112 1.09 0.94 8.87
CA ALA A 112 1.14 2.38 8.62
C ALA A 112 1.70 3.16 9.82
N GLU A 113 1.25 2.80 11.03
CA GLU A 113 1.72 3.38 12.29
C GLU A 113 3.21 3.10 12.52
N SER A 114 3.65 1.86 12.31
CA SER A 114 5.07 1.50 12.41
C SER A 114 5.95 2.31 11.45
N SER A 115 5.57 2.40 10.16
CA SER A 115 6.31 3.20 9.18
C SER A 115 6.29 4.70 9.49
N LEU A 116 5.16 5.23 9.97
CA LEU A 116 5.07 6.63 10.39
C LEU A 116 6.03 6.93 11.55
N LYS A 117 6.09 6.03 12.54
CA LYS A 117 7.02 6.16 13.66
C LYS A 117 8.47 6.23 13.19
N GLU A 118 8.89 5.30 12.34
CA GLU A 118 10.25 5.25 11.81
C GLU A 118 10.63 6.54 11.06
N VAL A 119 9.71 7.06 10.24
CA VAL A 119 9.92 8.32 9.52
C VAL A 119 10.06 9.50 10.46
N LEU A 120 9.21 9.63 11.47
CA LEU A 120 9.29 10.73 12.44
C LEU A 120 10.60 10.68 13.23
N ILE A 121 11.02 9.50 13.69
CA ILE A 121 12.32 9.31 14.35
C ILE A 121 13.46 9.72 13.43
N GLY A 122 13.45 9.27 12.18
CA GLY A 122 14.46 9.63 11.18
C GLY A 122 14.53 11.15 10.95
N GLN A 123 13.37 11.81 10.82
CA GLN A 123 13.28 13.26 10.66
C GLN A 123 13.88 14.01 11.86
N ILE A 124 13.57 13.59 13.09
CA ILE A 124 14.13 14.21 14.30
C ILE A 124 15.65 14.09 14.29
N LYS A 125 16.18 12.89 14.04
CA LYS A 125 17.64 12.66 13.96
C LYS A 125 18.31 13.54 12.90
N CYS A 126 17.73 13.62 11.69
CA CYS A 126 18.25 14.50 10.66
C CYS A 126 18.24 15.99 11.07
N TYR A 127 17.20 16.46 11.76
CA TYR A 127 17.15 17.84 12.25
C TYR A 127 18.17 18.13 13.35
N ILE A 128 18.43 17.16 14.23
CA ILE A 128 19.51 17.22 15.23
C ILE A 128 20.87 17.32 14.52
N ASP A 129 21.14 16.46 13.54
CA ASP A 129 22.42 16.40 12.82
C ASP A 129 22.75 17.72 12.08
N ILE A 130 21.73 18.42 11.57
CA ILE A 130 21.89 19.75 10.93
C ILE A 130 21.75 20.92 11.91
N ASN A 131 21.76 20.65 13.22
CA ASN A 131 21.65 21.62 14.32
C ASN A 131 20.40 22.51 14.25
N ASN A 132 19.29 21.97 13.73
CA ASN A 132 18.00 22.65 13.65
C ASN A 132 17.05 22.13 14.75
N ILE A 133 17.36 22.49 15.99
CA ILE A 133 16.66 21.99 17.19
C ILE A 133 15.18 22.37 17.20
N SER A 134 14.82 23.57 16.72
CA SER A 134 13.42 24.01 16.64
C SER A 134 12.56 23.05 15.83
N GLN A 135 13.05 22.62 14.66
CA GLN A 135 12.33 21.66 13.82
C GLN A 135 12.35 20.24 14.41
N ALA A 136 13.45 19.83 15.07
CA ALA A 136 13.50 18.57 15.78
C ALA A 136 12.40 18.49 16.87
N SER A 137 12.24 19.55 17.67
CA SER A 137 11.20 19.63 18.70
C SER A 137 9.78 19.62 18.11
N GLU A 138 9.52 20.32 17.00
CA GLU A 138 8.22 20.30 16.33
C GLU A 138 7.82 18.89 15.86
N VAL A 139 8.77 18.15 15.27
CA VAL A 139 8.54 16.77 14.83
C VAL A 139 8.36 15.83 16.02
N LEU A 140 9.12 16.02 17.10
CA LEU A 140 9.00 15.26 18.33
C LEU A 140 7.61 15.43 18.97
N GLU A 141 7.10 16.66 19.07
CA GLU A 141 5.75 16.90 19.59
C GLU A 141 4.68 16.21 18.74
N ARG A 142 4.84 16.23 17.41
CA ARG A 142 3.97 15.45 16.53
C ARG A 142 4.07 13.96 16.80
N ALA A 143 5.27 13.42 17.00
CA ALA A 143 5.46 12.00 17.32
C ALA A 143 4.78 11.60 18.64
N LYS A 144 4.87 12.44 19.68
CA LYS A 144 4.20 12.23 20.97
C LYS A 144 2.67 12.21 20.87
N LEU A 145 2.07 12.93 19.92
CA LEU A 145 0.63 12.86 19.69
C LEU A 145 0.18 11.50 19.16
N PHE A 146 0.97 10.86 18.30
CA PHE A 146 0.66 9.55 17.73
C PHE A 146 1.15 8.39 18.60
N PHE A 147 2.26 8.58 19.30
CA PHE A 147 2.98 7.53 20.02
C PHE A 147 3.36 7.99 21.45
N PRO A 148 2.40 8.37 22.30
CA PRO A 148 2.65 9.00 23.60
C PRO A 148 3.44 8.11 24.57
N ASP A 149 3.32 6.79 24.43
CA ASP A 149 3.95 5.82 25.32
C ASP A 149 5.17 5.10 24.73
N ASP A 150 5.59 5.50 23.53
CA ASP A 150 6.69 4.84 22.83
C ASP A 150 8.05 5.20 23.47
N ILE A 151 8.85 4.16 23.73
CA ILE A 151 10.12 4.29 24.45
C ILE A 151 11.16 5.04 23.62
N ASP A 152 11.19 4.82 22.31
CA ASP A 152 12.16 5.47 21.42
C ASP A 152 11.91 6.98 21.38
N ILE A 153 10.63 7.37 21.34
CA ILE A 153 10.21 8.79 21.39
C ILE A 153 10.61 9.45 22.71
N LYS A 154 10.35 8.77 23.85
CA LYS A 154 10.73 9.28 25.19
C LYS A 154 12.25 9.42 25.37
N MET A 155 13.04 8.53 24.76
CA MET A 155 14.50 8.63 24.78
C MET A 155 15.01 9.85 24.00
N ILE A 156 14.47 10.08 22.81
CA ILE A 156 14.84 11.24 21.98
C ILE A 156 14.45 12.55 22.68
N GLU A 157 13.31 12.59 23.35
CA GLU A 157 12.91 13.74 24.17
C GLU A 157 13.96 14.10 25.22
N ALA A 158 14.45 13.11 25.97
CA ALA A 158 15.48 13.32 26.99
C ALA A 158 16.86 13.72 26.42
N GLU A 159 17.15 13.44 25.15
CA GLU A 159 18.39 13.87 24.47
C GLU A 159 18.33 15.33 23.98
N LEU A 160 17.12 15.88 23.81
CA LEU A 160 16.91 17.25 23.34
C LEU A 160 16.80 18.28 24.48
N GLU A 161 16.58 17.83 25.72
CA GLU A 161 16.59 18.64 26.95
C GLU A 161 18.00 18.95 27.44
#